data_AF-A0A9C7UXV0-F1
#
_entry.id   AF-A0A9C7UXV0-F1
#
_cell.length_a   1.000
_cell.length_b   1.000
_cell.length_c   1.000
_cell.angle_alpha   90.00
_cell.angle_beta   90.00
_cell.angle_gamma   90.00
#
_symmetry.space_group_name_H-M   'P 1'
#
loop_
_entity.id
_entity.type
_entity.pdbx_description
1 polymer ?
#
loop_
_entity_poly.entity_id
_entity_poly.type
_entity_poly.pdbx_seq_one_letter_code
_entity_poly.pdbx_strand_id
1 'polypeptide(L)'
;MTEQTDYFDDRIADAILHGSPYERLRVRRNSLFDQRISTKLAWQSVVLLALSLVGPITLGYSESVAALFPGGTPLTSSPIILMPGVLVLLLEAGAAAGHVAVAATILTNESDLSTRRMRQLLSVEEMASFYGLIGGALLLTITVAFFLLGYAGVETIQQYTTAGAQGPFDASGTGLSVLAVSTVAFVGSVMLFTASRLLDTRMR
;
A
#
# COMPACT_ATOMS: atom_id res chain seq x y z
N MET A 1 -19.77 -7.44 39.61
CA MET A 1 -19.81 -6.68 38.34
C MET A 1 -18.82 -5.55 38.48
N THR A 2 -17.62 -5.74 37.94
CA THR A 2 -16.61 -4.69 37.84
C THR A 2 -16.91 -3.87 36.59
N GLU A 3 -17.30 -2.61 36.78
CA GLU A 3 -17.28 -1.60 35.73
C GLU A 3 -15.83 -1.45 35.27
N GLN A 4 -15.48 -2.14 34.20
CA GLN A 4 -14.29 -1.86 33.44
C GLN A 4 -14.62 -0.61 32.61
N THR A 5 -14.38 0.57 33.20
CA THR A 5 -14.35 1.82 32.45
C THR A 5 -13.24 1.66 31.42
N ASP A 6 -13.65 1.35 30.20
CA ASP A 6 -12.76 1.14 29.08
C ASP A 6 -12.12 2.49 28.76
N TYR A 7 -10.96 2.75 29.37
CA TYR A 7 -10.05 3.86 29.07
C TYR A 7 -9.42 3.59 27.69
N PHE A 8 -10.24 3.28 26.69
CA PHE A 8 -9.89 3.69 25.35
C PHE A 8 -10.09 5.19 25.35
N ASP A 9 -8.99 5.92 25.24
CA ASP A 9 -8.95 7.30 24.77
C ASP A 9 -10.06 7.45 23.70
N ASP A 10 -11.20 8.04 24.08
CA ASP A 10 -12.42 7.96 23.30
C ASP A 10 -12.27 8.92 22.12
N ARG A 11 -11.60 8.44 21.07
CA ARG A 11 -11.34 9.17 19.83
C ARG A 11 -12.62 9.69 19.19
N ILE A 12 -13.76 9.06 19.46
CA ILE A 12 -15.06 9.50 18.97
C ILE A 12 -15.51 10.72 19.79
N ALA A 13 -15.46 10.65 21.12
CA ALA A 13 -15.77 11.79 21.98
C ALA A 13 -14.79 12.95 21.73
N ASP A 14 -13.50 12.70 21.61
CA ASP A 14 -12.49 13.73 21.36
C ASP A 14 -12.69 14.40 20.00
N ALA A 15 -12.95 13.62 18.95
CA ALA A 15 -13.31 14.18 17.64
C ALA A 15 -14.60 15.02 17.69
N ILE A 16 -15.61 14.59 18.45
CA ILE A 16 -16.88 15.32 18.58
C ILE A 16 -16.74 16.61 19.39
N LEU A 17 -15.96 16.58 20.47
CA LEU A 17 -15.82 17.67 21.45
C LEU A 17 -14.75 18.68 21.03
N HIS A 18 -13.61 18.21 20.52
CA HIS A 18 -12.44 19.04 20.22
C HIS A 18 -12.02 18.99 18.74
N GLY A 19 -12.49 18.01 17.98
CA GLY A 19 -12.13 17.82 16.58
C GLY A 19 -12.71 18.88 15.63
N SER A 20 -12.02 19.02 14.50
CA SER A 20 -12.40 19.95 13.44
C SER A 20 -13.77 19.59 12.82
N PRO A 21 -14.45 20.53 12.12
CA PRO A 21 -15.69 20.22 11.40
C PRO A 21 -15.55 19.01 10.46
N TYR A 22 -14.39 18.85 9.82
CA TYR A 22 -14.07 17.68 9.01
C TYR A 22 -14.01 16.39 9.82
N GLU A 23 -13.26 16.38 10.93
CA GLU A 23 -13.07 15.20 11.78
C GLU A 23 -14.42 14.71 12.36
N ARG A 24 -15.27 15.65 12.76
CA ARG A 24 -16.63 15.37 13.23
C ARG A 24 -17.50 14.73 12.17
N LEU A 25 -17.41 15.19 10.92
CA LEU A 25 -18.13 14.60 9.80
C LEU A 25 -17.60 13.20 9.47
N ARG A 26 -16.29 12.95 9.59
CA ARG A 26 -15.70 11.63 9.36
C ARG A 26 -16.25 10.61 10.35
N VAL A 27 -16.14 10.89 11.64
CA VAL A 27 -16.56 9.95 12.70
C VAL A 27 -18.06 9.64 12.67
N ARG A 28 -18.89 10.59 12.23
CA ARG A 28 -20.34 10.38 12.10
C ARG A 28 -20.75 9.50 10.91
N ARG A 29 -19.86 9.27 9.95
CA ARG A 29 -20.19 8.58 8.69
C ARG A 29 -20.19 7.05 8.83
N ASN A 30 -19.60 6.50 9.89
CA ASN A 30 -19.51 5.06 10.15
C ASN A 30 -19.01 4.29 8.90
N SER A 31 -17.84 4.68 8.38
CA SER A 31 -17.19 4.06 7.23
C SER A 31 -16.21 2.98 7.67
N LEU A 32 -15.95 2.01 6.78
CA LEU A 32 -14.90 1.00 6.99
C LEU A 32 -13.50 1.62 7.18
N PHE A 33 -13.32 2.88 6.75
CA PHE A 33 -12.05 3.60 6.83
C PHE A 33 -12.14 4.86 7.71
N ASP A 34 -12.68 4.73 8.93
CA ASP A 34 -12.86 5.86 9.85
C ASP A 34 -11.56 6.39 10.50
N GLN A 35 -10.43 5.71 10.24
CA GLN A 35 -9.10 6.09 10.72
C GLN A 35 -8.64 7.45 10.15
N ARG A 36 -7.73 8.12 10.88
CA ARG A 36 -7.09 9.37 10.41
C ARG A 36 -6.27 9.13 9.14
N ILE A 37 -6.13 10.18 8.31
CA ILE A 37 -5.28 10.14 7.11
C ILE A 37 -3.83 9.76 7.46
N SER A 38 -3.31 10.24 8.59
CA SER A 38 -1.98 9.85 9.09
C SER A 38 -1.85 8.34 9.28
N THR A 39 -2.85 7.69 9.87
CA THR A 39 -2.88 6.24 10.07
C THR A 39 -2.98 5.48 8.74
N LYS A 40 -3.79 5.97 7.80
CA LYS A 40 -3.91 5.35 6.46
C LYS A 40 -2.58 5.38 5.71
N LEU A 41 -1.90 6.53 5.69
CA LEU A 41 -0.55 6.65 5.10
C LEU A 41 0.48 5.75 5.79
N ALA A 42 0.37 5.54 7.10
CA ALA A 42 1.22 4.58 7.79
C ALA A 42 0.98 3.16 7.30
N TRP A 43 -0.28 2.74 7.12
CA TRP A 43 -0.59 1.43 6.54
C TRP A 43 -0.09 1.29 5.10
N GLN A 44 -0.26 2.31 4.26
CA GLN A 44 0.31 2.32 2.90
C GLN A 44 1.85 2.20 2.92
N SER A 45 2.53 2.82 3.89
CA SER A 45 3.97 2.65 4.07
C SER A 45 4.35 1.19 4.36
N VAL A 46 3.52 0.46 5.13
CA VAL A 46 3.73 -0.97 5.43
C VAL A 46 3.52 -1.81 4.17
N VAL A 47 2.49 -1.53 3.37
CA VAL A 47 2.26 -2.23 2.08
C VAL A 47 3.46 -2.07 1.16
N LEU A 48 3.96 -0.84 1.00
CA LEU A 48 5.15 -0.56 0.19
C LEU A 48 6.42 -1.20 0.75
N LEU A 49 6.58 -1.22 2.07
CA LEU A 49 7.71 -1.91 2.70
C LEU A 49 7.67 -3.41 2.42
N ALA A 50 6.50 -4.04 2.56
CA ALA A 50 6.32 -5.44 2.24
C ALA A 50 6.59 -5.74 0.76
N LEU A 51 6.18 -4.86 -0.15
CA LEU A 51 6.51 -4.99 -1.58
C LEU A 51 8.03 -4.91 -1.82
N SER A 52 8.75 -4.07 -1.07
CA SER A 52 10.21 -3.95 -1.20
C SER A 52 10.96 -5.24 -0.84
N LEU A 53 10.33 -6.15 -0.09
CA LEU A 53 10.91 -7.46 0.26
C LEU A 53 11.02 -8.41 -0.93
N VAL A 54 10.37 -8.13 -2.07
CA VAL A 54 10.52 -8.92 -3.29
C VAL A 54 12.01 -9.00 -3.71
N GLY A 55 12.76 -7.91 -3.61
CA GLY A 55 14.21 -7.89 -3.86
C GLY A 55 14.98 -8.86 -2.97
N PRO A 56 14.96 -8.68 -1.64
CA PRO A 56 15.53 -9.64 -0.68
C PRO A 56 15.10 -11.08 -0.87
N ILE A 57 13.82 -11.34 -1.19
CA ILE A 57 13.30 -12.68 -1.48
C ILE A 57 14.07 -13.30 -2.66
N THR A 58 14.25 -12.56 -3.76
CA THR A 58 14.95 -13.10 -4.93
C THR A 58 16.44 -13.34 -4.72
N LEU A 59 17.07 -12.62 -3.79
CA LEU A 59 18.48 -12.85 -3.42
C LEU A 59 18.70 -14.20 -2.73
N GLY A 60 17.65 -14.77 -2.12
CA GLY A 60 17.72 -16.06 -1.43
C GLY A 60 17.41 -17.29 -2.31
N TYR A 61 17.16 -17.11 -3.60
CA TYR A 61 16.87 -18.24 -4.50
C TYR A 61 18.09 -19.13 -4.74
N SER A 62 17.85 -20.43 -4.95
CA SER A 62 18.85 -21.35 -5.46
C SER A 62 19.21 -21.05 -6.92
N GLU A 63 20.38 -21.51 -7.37
CA GLU A 63 20.82 -21.36 -8.77
C GLU A 63 19.80 -21.93 -9.77
N SER A 64 19.17 -23.06 -9.43
CA SER A 64 18.15 -23.70 -10.27
C SER A 64 16.92 -22.82 -10.50
N VAL A 65 16.48 -22.07 -9.47
CA VAL A 65 15.34 -21.16 -9.56
C VAL A 65 15.76 -19.85 -10.22
N ALA A 66 16.96 -19.35 -9.90
CA ALA A 66 17.52 -18.17 -10.55
C ALA A 66 17.65 -18.33 -12.06
N ALA A 67 18.01 -19.54 -12.53
CA ALA A 67 18.11 -19.88 -13.94
C ALA A 67 16.77 -19.80 -14.72
N LEU A 68 15.63 -19.78 -14.02
CA LEU A 68 14.32 -19.54 -14.65
C LEU A 68 14.14 -18.09 -15.12
N PHE A 69 14.91 -17.16 -14.56
CA PHE A 69 14.84 -15.75 -14.92
C PHE A 69 15.73 -15.45 -16.12
N PRO A 70 15.37 -14.45 -16.96
CA PRO A 70 16.21 -13.99 -18.06
C PRO A 70 17.65 -13.69 -17.61
N GLY A 71 18.62 -14.40 -18.18
CA GLY A 71 20.04 -14.25 -17.86
C GLY A 71 20.46 -14.81 -16.50
N GLY A 72 19.61 -15.59 -15.81
CA GLY A 72 19.94 -16.21 -14.53
C GLY A 72 20.08 -15.24 -13.37
N THR A 73 19.59 -14.00 -13.50
CA THR A 73 19.84 -12.89 -12.57
C THR A 73 18.53 -12.25 -12.07
N PRO A 74 17.80 -12.91 -11.16
CA PRO A 74 16.46 -12.49 -10.72
C PRO A 74 16.31 -11.00 -10.38
N LEU A 75 17.30 -10.46 -9.68
CA LEU A 75 17.28 -9.08 -9.19
C LEU A 75 17.26 -8.05 -10.33
N THR A 76 17.98 -8.32 -11.41
CA THR A 76 18.09 -7.43 -12.58
C THR A 76 17.09 -7.76 -13.69
N SER A 77 16.41 -8.90 -13.61
CA SER A 77 15.38 -9.30 -14.56
C SER A 77 14.07 -8.53 -14.36
N SER A 78 13.24 -8.50 -15.41
CA SER A 78 11.90 -7.89 -15.44
C SER A 78 10.85 -8.99 -15.72
N PRO A 79 10.53 -9.86 -14.75
CA PRO A 79 9.66 -11.01 -14.97
C PRO A 79 8.17 -10.63 -14.99
N ILE A 80 7.33 -11.40 -15.67
CA ILE A 80 5.87 -11.19 -15.72
C ILE A 80 5.23 -11.20 -14.32
N ILE A 81 5.68 -12.07 -13.42
CA ILE A 81 5.17 -12.12 -12.03
C ILE A 81 5.38 -10.85 -11.22
N LEU A 82 6.25 -9.93 -11.67
CA LEU A 82 6.44 -8.64 -11.03
C LEU A 82 5.32 -7.65 -11.34
N MET A 83 4.54 -7.86 -12.41
CA MET A 83 3.58 -6.88 -12.91
C MET A 83 2.44 -6.57 -11.92
N PRO A 84 1.87 -7.54 -11.17
CA PRO A 84 0.97 -7.22 -10.06
C PRO A 84 1.61 -6.30 -9.02
N GLY A 85 2.90 -6.48 -8.71
CA GLY A 85 3.66 -5.61 -7.80
C GLY A 85 3.86 -4.20 -8.34
N VAL A 86 4.08 -4.05 -9.66
CA VAL A 86 4.09 -2.74 -10.30
C VAL A 86 2.73 -2.05 -10.17
N LEU A 87 1.64 -2.80 -10.30
CA LEU A 87 0.29 -2.26 -10.09
C LEU A 87 0.06 -1.83 -8.63
N VAL A 88 0.61 -2.56 -7.64
CA VAL A 88 0.63 -2.12 -6.23
C VAL A 88 1.28 -0.75 -6.10
N LEU A 89 2.47 -0.53 -6.70
CA LEU A 89 3.14 0.77 -6.66
C LEU A 89 2.23 1.89 -7.20
N LEU A 90 1.55 1.65 -8.32
CA LEU A 90 0.68 2.65 -8.94
C LEU A 90 -0.55 2.96 -8.09
N LEU A 91 -1.20 1.93 -7.54
CA LEU A 91 -2.35 2.09 -6.65
C LEU A 91 -1.95 2.84 -5.38
N GLU A 92 -0.84 2.46 -4.75
CA GLU A 92 -0.35 3.11 -3.53
C GLU A 92 0.06 4.56 -3.77
N ALA A 93 0.76 4.85 -4.88
CA ALA A 93 1.13 6.21 -5.25
C ALA A 93 -0.12 7.08 -5.49
N GLY A 94 -1.11 6.57 -6.23
CA GLY A 94 -2.36 7.29 -6.50
C GLY A 94 -3.20 7.52 -5.23
N ALA A 95 -3.34 6.49 -4.40
CA ALA A 95 -4.06 6.59 -3.13
C ALA A 95 -3.35 7.56 -2.16
N ALA A 96 -2.03 7.47 -2.03
CA ALA A 96 -1.26 8.37 -1.18
C ALA A 96 -1.36 9.82 -1.67
N ALA A 97 -1.31 10.06 -2.98
CA ALA A 97 -1.51 11.39 -3.55
C ALA A 97 -2.92 11.93 -3.21
N GLY A 98 -3.96 11.09 -3.30
CA GLY A 98 -5.32 11.44 -2.87
C GLY A 98 -5.40 11.82 -1.39
N HIS A 99 -4.80 11.01 -0.52
CA HIS A 99 -4.73 11.28 0.92
C HIS A 99 -4.00 12.58 1.26
N VAL A 100 -2.83 12.81 0.66
CA VAL A 100 -2.05 14.04 0.85
C VAL A 100 -2.80 15.25 0.30
N ALA A 101 -3.46 15.15 -0.85
CA ALA A 101 -4.25 16.24 -1.41
C ALA A 101 -5.44 16.62 -0.52
N VAL A 102 -6.15 15.63 0.03
CA VAL A 102 -7.23 15.87 1.01
C VAL A 102 -6.68 16.54 2.26
N ALA A 103 -5.61 16.00 2.86
CA ALA A 103 -4.98 16.58 4.05
C ALA A 103 -4.50 18.02 3.82
N ALA A 104 -3.84 18.29 2.69
CA ALA A 104 -3.38 19.63 2.33
C ALA A 104 -4.55 20.60 2.16
N THR A 105 -5.67 20.18 1.57
CA THR A 105 -6.86 21.02 1.39
C THR A 105 -7.47 21.40 2.75
N ILE A 106 -7.54 20.45 3.68
CA ILE A 106 -8.06 20.68 5.04
C ILE A 106 -7.14 21.64 5.78
N LEU A 107 -5.83 21.35 5.83
CA LEU A 107 -4.85 22.18 6.56
C LEU A 107 -4.77 23.62 6.07
N THR A 108 -5.12 23.89 4.81
CA THR A 108 -5.01 25.23 4.21
C THR A 108 -6.30 26.03 4.22
N ASN A 109 -7.46 25.39 4.13
CA ASN A 109 -8.71 26.09 3.82
C ASN A 109 -9.92 25.64 4.65
N GLU A 110 -9.77 24.88 5.74
CA GLU A 110 -10.91 24.26 6.43
C GLU A 110 -12.02 25.25 6.82
N SER A 111 -11.68 26.46 7.27
CA SER A 111 -12.67 27.50 7.64
C SER A 111 -13.60 27.90 6.50
N ASP A 112 -13.13 27.77 5.25
CA ASP A 112 -13.81 28.25 4.05
C ASP A 112 -14.52 27.09 3.32
N LEU A 113 -14.38 25.86 3.80
CA LEU A 113 -14.97 24.69 3.18
C LEU A 113 -16.46 24.57 3.51
N SER A 114 -17.29 24.64 2.46
CA SER A 114 -18.69 24.24 2.57
C SER A 114 -18.83 22.75 2.96
N THR A 115 -19.93 22.40 3.62
CA THR A 115 -20.24 21.01 3.99
C THR A 115 -20.30 20.08 2.78
N ARG A 116 -20.74 20.58 1.62
CA ARG A 116 -20.74 19.80 0.37
C ARG A 116 -19.31 19.45 -0.04
N ARG A 117 -18.38 20.39 0.05
CA ARG A 117 -16.96 20.16 -0.30
C ARG A 117 -16.29 19.19 0.67
N MET A 118 -16.56 19.32 1.98
CA MET A 118 -16.06 18.36 2.98
C MET A 118 -16.52 16.93 2.69
N ARG A 119 -17.80 16.73 2.32
CA ARG A 119 -18.30 15.41 1.92
C ARG A 119 -17.61 14.86 0.67
N GLN A 120 -17.31 15.70 -0.32
CA GLN A 120 -16.55 15.28 -1.50
C GLN A 120 -15.13 14.84 -1.14
N LEU A 121 -14.45 15.58 -0.25
CA LEU A 121 -13.13 15.20 0.24
C LEU A 121 -13.15 13.85 0.96
N LEU A 122 -14.17 13.61 1.79
CA LEU A 122 -14.37 12.31 2.43
C LEU A 122 -14.58 11.17 1.43
N SER A 123 -15.31 11.40 0.33
CA SER A 123 -15.45 10.41 -0.74
C SER A 123 -14.14 10.11 -1.45
N VAL A 124 -13.33 11.14 -1.73
CA VAL A 124 -11.98 10.97 -2.32
C VAL A 124 -11.08 10.19 -1.38
N GLU A 125 -11.09 10.54 -0.08
CA GLU A 125 -10.32 9.83 0.94
C GLU A 125 -10.72 8.34 1.01
N GLU A 126 -12.02 8.04 0.96
CA GLU A 126 -12.50 6.67 1.01
C GLU A 126 -12.15 5.86 -0.24
N MET A 127 -12.29 6.46 -1.43
CA MET A 127 -11.85 5.82 -2.68
C MET A 127 -10.35 5.53 -2.65
N ALA A 128 -9.54 6.49 -2.22
CA ALA A 128 -8.10 6.31 -2.04
C ALA A 128 -7.80 5.17 -1.04
N SER A 129 -8.50 5.14 0.09
CA SER A 129 -8.36 4.09 1.11
C SER A 129 -8.68 2.71 0.54
N PHE A 130 -9.76 2.59 -0.25
CA PHE A 130 -10.17 1.34 -0.84
C PHE A 130 -9.14 0.82 -1.85
N TYR A 131 -8.69 1.67 -2.77
CA TYR A 131 -7.73 1.25 -3.80
C TYR A 131 -6.35 0.93 -3.24
N GLY A 132 -5.83 1.75 -2.31
CA GLY A 132 -4.55 1.48 -1.66
C GLY A 132 -4.64 0.30 -0.71
N LEU A 133 -5.45 0.41 0.35
CA LEU A 133 -5.39 -0.55 1.46
C LEU A 133 -6.03 -1.91 1.14
N ILE A 134 -7.10 -1.95 0.35
CA ILE A 134 -7.72 -3.23 -0.03
C ILE A 134 -7.14 -3.73 -1.36
N GLY A 135 -7.20 -2.90 -2.40
CA GLY A 135 -6.71 -3.27 -3.73
C GLY A 135 -5.20 -3.55 -3.75
N GLY A 136 -4.41 -2.64 -3.18
CA GLY A 136 -2.96 -2.78 -3.04
C GLY A 136 -2.57 -3.97 -2.17
N ALA A 137 -3.20 -4.18 -1.01
CA ALA A 137 -2.89 -5.33 -0.16
C ALA A 137 -3.21 -6.69 -0.81
N LEU A 138 -4.32 -6.78 -1.55
CA LEU A 138 -4.67 -8.01 -2.28
C LEU A 138 -3.61 -8.33 -3.35
N LEU A 139 -3.27 -7.36 -4.18
CA LEU A 139 -2.25 -7.53 -5.23
C LEU A 139 -0.85 -7.76 -4.64
N LEU A 140 -0.52 -7.12 -3.52
CA LEU A 140 0.72 -7.36 -2.79
C LEU A 140 0.77 -8.83 -2.34
N THR A 141 -0.31 -9.34 -1.75
CA THR A 141 -0.38 -10.72 -1.28
C THR A 141 -0.14 -11.69 -2.43
N ILE A 142 -0.79 -11.46 -3.57
CA ILE A 142 -0.59 -12.25 -4.78
C ILE A 142 0.87 -12.17 -5.24
N THR A 143 1.44 -10.97 -5.32
CA THR A 143 2.83 -10.74 -5.75
C THR A 143 3.81 -11.50 -4.86
N VAL A 144 3.74 -11.28 -3.55
CA VAL A 144 4.66 -11.88 -2.59
C VAL A 144 4.48 -13.40 -2.57
N ALA A 145 3.27 -13.92 -2.64
CA ALA A 145 3.02 -15.37 -2.68
C ALA A 145 3.68 -16.02 -3.91
N PHE A 146 3.58 -15.41 -5.10
CA PHE A 146 4.23 -15.94 -6.30
C PHE A 146 5.76 -15.90 -6.23
N PHE A 147 6.34 -14.85 -5.63
CA PHE A 147 7.79 -14.83 -5.41
C PHE A 147 8.21 -15.87 -4.35
N LEU A 148 7.45 -16.03 -3.27
CA LEU A 148 7.73 -17.07 -2.28
C LEU A 148 7.64 -18.49 -2.84
N LEU A 149 6.85 -18.72 -3.90
CA LEU A 149 6.81 -20.01 -4.60
C LEU A 149 8.18 -20.42 -5.17
N GLY A 150 9.08 -19.46 -5.43
CA GLY A 150 10.47 -19.73 -5.79
C GLY A 150 11.21 -20.62 -4.78
N TYR A 151 10.84 -20.56 -3.50
CA TYR A 151 11.43 -21.42 -2.46
C TYR A 151 10.87 -22.85 -2.44
N ALA A 152 9.78 -23.12 -3.14
CA ALA A 152 9.24 -24.48 -3.27
C ALA A 152 10.02 -25.34 -4.29
N GLY A 153 10.88 -24.72 -5.10
CA GLY A 153 11.69 -25.40 -6.11
C GLY A 153 11.08 -25.38 -7.51
N VAL A 154 11.88 -25.81 -8.48
CA VAL A 154 11.54 -25.74 -9.91
C VAL A 154 10.43 -26.72 -10.27
N GLU A 155 10.37 -27.88 -9.61
CA GLU A 155 9.37 -28.91 -9.84
C GLU A 155 7.97 -28.40 -9.51
N THR A 156 7.81 -27.66 -8.41
CA THR A 156 6.52 -27.06 -8.04
C THR A 156 6.12 -25.99 -9.05
N ILE A 157 7.05 -25.14 -9.49
CA ILE A 157 6.78 -24.11 -10.51
C ILE A 157 6.28 -24.77 -11.81
N GLN A 158 6.94 -25.84 -12.25
CA GLN A 158 6.60 -26.54 -13.48
C GLN A 158 5.20 -27.15 -13.48
N GLN A 159 4.66 -27.52 -12.32
CA GLN A 159 3.28 -28.02 -12.19
C GLN A 159 2.22 -26.96 -12.55
N TYR A 160 2.56 -25.68 -12.43
CA TYR A 160 1.66 -24.56 -12.71
C TYR A 160 1.93 -23.87 -14.05
N THR A 161 2.96 -24.30 -14.79
CA THR A 161 3.27 -23.76 -16.12
C THR A 161 2.85 -24.74 -17.20
N THR A 162 1.97 -24.29 -18.10
CA THR A 162 1.59 -25.07 -19.28
C THR A 162 2.70 -25.04 -20.32
N ALA A 163 3.07 -26.21 -20.86
CA ALA A 163 4.07 -26.31 -21.91
C ALA A 163 3.68 -25.45 -23.13
N GLY A 164 4.58 -24.56 -23.56
CA GLY A 164 4.40 -23.69 -24.73
C GLY A 164 3.71 -22.34 -24.47
N ALA A 165 3.27 -22.05 -23.25
CA ALA A 165 2.82 -20.73 -22.84
C ALA A 165 3.97 -19.91 -22.23
N GLN A 166 3.87 -18.58 -22.25
CA GLN A 166 4.80 -17.72 -21.51
C GLN A 166 4.73 -18.05 -20.03
N GLY A 167 5.90 -18.34 -19.45
CA GLY A 167 6.06 -18.64 -18.04
C GLY A 167 6.00 -17.39 -17.17
N PRO A 168 5.64 -17.54 -15.88
CA PRO A 168 5.63 -16.44 -14.91
C PRO A 168 6.98 -15.70 -14.79
N PHE A 169 8.08 -16.42 -14.99
CA PHE A 169 9.45 -15.90 -14.86
C PHE A 169 9.99 -15.30 -16.16
N ASP A 170 9.27 -15.44 -17.28
CA ASP A 170 9.66 -14.87 -18.56
C ASP A 170 9.67 -13.35 -18.51
N ALA A 171 10.41 -12.74 -19.44
CA ALA A 171 10.49 -11.29 -19.56
C ALA A 171 9.10 -10.67 -19.84
N SER A 172 8.72 -9.68 -19.04
CA SER A 172 7.47 -8.92 -19.21
C SER A 172 7.50 -7.95 -20.39
N GLY A 173 8.69 -7.62 -20.92
CA GLY A 173 8.89 -6.60 -21.94
C GLY A 173 8.81 -5.15 -21.43
N THR A 174 8.53 -4.91 -20.15
CA THR A 174 8.42 -3.55 -19.58
C THR A 174 9.76 -2.94 -19.20
N GLY A 175 10.80 -3.75 -19.01
CA GLY A 175 12.13 -3.32 -18.55
C GLY A 175 12.18 -2.92 -17.07
N LEU A 176 11.09 -3.09 -16.32
CA LEU A 176 11.04 -2.81 -14.89
C LEU A 176 11.65 -3.95 -14.11
N SER A 177 12.89 -3.77 -13.67
CA SER A 177 13.59 -4.81 -12.91
C SER A 177 13.04 -4.99 -11.50
N VAL A 178 13.21 -6.19 -10.93
CA VAL A 178 12.90 -6.47 -9.53
C VAL A 178 13.60 -5.49 -8.59
N LEU A 179 14.87 -5.16 -8.86
CA LEU A 179 15.64 -4.17 -8.12
C LEU A 179 14.98 -2.79 -8.15
N ALA A 180 14.57 -2.32 -9.33
CA ALA A 180 13.97 -0.99 -9.49
C ALA A 180 12.65 -0.90 -8.72
N VAL A 181 11.77 -1.90 -8.88
CA VAL A 181 10.48 -1.96 -8.17
C VAL A 181 10.69 -2.01 -6.66
N SER A 182 11.60 -2.86 -6.19
CA SER A 182 11.88 -3.01 -4.75
C SER A 182 12.44 -1.72 -4.14
N THR A 183 13.34 -1.05 -4.87
CA THR A 183 13.95 0.21 -4.42
C THR A 183 12.93 1.33 -4.37
N VAL A 184 12.11 1.48 -5.41
CA VAL A 184 11.03 2.50 -5.44
C VAL A 184 10.02 2.24 -4.33
N ALA A 185 9.66 0.98 -4.09
CA ALA A 185 8.77 0.60 -2.99
C ALA A 185 9.36 0.98 -1.63
N PHE A 186 10.65 0.69 -1.39
CA PHE A 186 11.32 1.05 -0.15
C PHE A 186 11.38 2.57 0.07
N VAL A 187 11.79 3.33 -0.95
CA VAL A 187 11.84 4.80 -0.88
C VAL A 187 10.45 5.38 -0.66
N GLY A 188 9.45 4.87 -1.39
CA GLY A 188 8.06 5.26 -1.21
C GLY A 188 7.55 4.98 0.20
N SER A 189 7.87 3.82 0.78
CA SER A 189 7.54 3.48 2.16
C SER A 189 8.09 4.52 3.15
N VAL A 190 9.39 4.85 3.04
CA VAL A 190 10.02 5.85 3.92
C VAL A 190 9.36 7.23 3.77
N MET A 191 9.06 7.64 2.54
CA MET A 191 8.36 8.90 2.27
C MET A 191 6.97 8.94 2.89
N LEU A 192 6.16 7.89 2.70
CA LEU A 192 4.80 7.82 3.24
C LEU A 192 4.78 7.73 4.77
N PHE A 193 5.73 6.99 5.36
CA PHE A 193 5.87 6.95 6.81
C PHE A 193 6.24 8.33 7.37
N THR A 194 7.15 9.05 6.72
CA THR A 194 7.52 10.42 7.11
C THR A 194 6.33 11.37 6.98
N ALA A 195 5.62 11.32 5.85
CA ALA A 195 4.41 12.12 5.64
C ALA A 195 3.32 11.82 6.68
N SER A 196 3.13 10.55 7.03
CA SER A 196 2.24 10.12 8.11
C SER A 196 2.58 10.79 9.44
N ARG A 197 3.86 10.81 9.84
CA ARG A 197 4.30 11.45 11.09
C ARG A 197 4.12 12.97 11.05
N LEU A 198 4.45 13.60 9.94
CA LEU A 198 4.26 15.05 9.77
C LEU A 198 2.78 15.43 9.84
N LEU A 199 1.90 14.68 9.18
CA LEU A 199 0.46 14.94 9.23
C LEU A 199 -0.14 14.63 10.60
N ASP A 200 0.33 13.60 11.31
CA ASP A 200 -0.12 13.33 12.67
C ASP A 200 0.19 14.50 13.62
N THR A 201 1.32 15.18 13.43
CA THR A 201 1.65 16.36 14.24
C THR A 201 0.85 17.61 13.85
N ARG A 202 0.48 17.76 12.57
CA ARG A 202 -0.19 18.96 12.05
C ARG A 202 -1.71 18.91 12.10
N MET A 203 -2.30 17.71 12.14
CA MET A 203 -3.74 17.49 12.14
C MET A 203 -4.29 16.98 13.49
N ARG A 204 -3.50 17.11 14.56
CA ARG A 204 -4.01 17.02 15.94
C ARG A 204 -4.83 18.26 16.26
#